data_AF-A0A8J6V5B0-F1
#
_entry.id   AF-A0A8J6V5B0-F1
#
_cell.length_a   1.000
_cell.length_b   1.000
_cell.length_c   1.000
_cell.angle_alpha   90.00
_cell.angle_beta   90.00
_cell.angle_gamma   90.00
#
_symmetry.space_group_name_H-M   'P 1'
#
loop_
_entity.id
_entity.type
_entity.pdbx_description
1 polymer ?
#
loop_
_entity_poly.entity_id
_entity_poly.type
_entity_poly.pdbx_seq_one_letter_code
_entity_poly.pdbx_strand_id
1 'polypeptide(L)' 'MKKEDLKAIAKERNIKGFSGMNKTQLIAALEKADASQS' A
#
# COMPACT_ATOMS: atom_id res chain seq x y z
N MET A 1 -10.70 -5.13 4.47
CA MET A 1 -9.97 -3.88 4.18
C MET A 1 -10.65 -3.10 3.07
N LYS A 2 -10.99 -1.83 3.35
CA LYS A 2 -11.49 -0.88 2.34
C LYS A 2 -10.29 -0.25 1.61
N LYS A 3 -10.53 0.31 0.43
CA LYS A 3 -9.48 0.96 -0.38
C LYS A 3 -8.85 2.14 0.38
N GLU A 4 -9.62 2.79 1.25
CA GLU A 4 -9.19 3.92 2.09
C GLU A 4 -8.18 3.48 3.15
N ASP A 5 -8.44 2.37 3.86
CA ASP A 5 -7.48 1.79 4.82
C ASP A 5 -6.14 1.48 4.15
N LEU A 6 -6.19 0.86 2.97
CA LEU A 6 -4.99 0.51 2.20
C LEU A 6 -4.20 1.76 1.78
N LYS A 7 -4.88 2.86 1.46
CA LYS A 7 -4.22 4.14 1.14
C LYS A 7 -3.60 4.79 2.37
N ALA A 8 -4.24 4.69 3.53
CA ALA A 8 -3.68 5.20 4.78
C ALA A 8 -2.37 4.47 5.12
N ILE A 9 -2.38 3.14 5.07
CA ILE A 9 -1.18 2.33 5.33
C ILE A 9 -0.11 2.62 4.26
N ALA A 10 -0.50 2.74 2.99
CA ALA A 10 0.44 3.07 1.91
C ALA A 10 1.08 4.46 2.10
N LYS A 11 0.33 5.43 2.65
CA LYS A 11 0.83 6.76 3.01
C LYS A 11 1.81 6.68 4.18
N GLU A 12 1.49 5.93 5.24
CA GLU A 12 2.38 5.72 6.39
C GLU A 12 3.70 5.04 5.97
N ARG A 13 3.61 4.06 5.06
CA ARG A 13 4.76 3.36 4.47
C ARG A 13 5.46 4.15 3.35
N ASN A 14 5.05 5.40 3.09
CA ASN A 14 5.60 6.29 2.07
C ASN A 14 5.62 5.68 0.64
N ILE A 15 4.64 4.83 0.31
CA ILE A 15 4.54 4.17 -1.00
C ILE A 15 4.13 5.20 -2.05
N LYS A 16 5.04 5.57 -2.95
CA LYS A 16 4.76 6.52 -4.03
C LYS A 16 3.76 5.94 -5.04
N GLY A 17 2.87 6.78 -5.56
CA GLY A 17 1.89 6.38 -6.58
C GLY A 17 0.63 5.67 -6.06
N PHE A 18 0.47 5.52 -4.74
CA PHE A 18 -0.66 4.82 -4.12
C PHE A 18 -2.05 5.40 -4.47
N SER A 19 -2.15 6.70 -4.78
CA SER A 19 -3.42 7.38 -5.09
C SER A 19 -4.09 6.87 -6.38
N GLY A 20 -3.28 6.44 -7.36
CA GLY A 20 -3.74 5.88 -8.64
C GLY A 20 -3.87 4.35 -8.64
N MET A 21 -3.41 3.68 -7.56
CA MET A 21 -3.44 2.23 -7.47
C MET A 21 -4.85 1.70 -7.18
N ASN A 22 -5.18 0.58 -7.79
CA ASN A 22 -6.37 -0.20 -7.47
C ASN A 22 -6.14 -1.05 -6.21
N LYS A 23 -7.23 -1.60 -5.65
CA LYS A 23 -7.18 -2.39 -4.41
C LYS A 23 -6.10 -3.48 -4.45
N THR A 24 -6.03 -4.25 -5.54
CA THR A 24 -5.04 -5.31 -5.75
C THR A 24 -3.61 -4.77 -5.78
N GLN A 25 -3.39 -3.64 -6.46
CA GLN A 25 -2.07 -3.02 -6.56
C GLN A 25 -1.61 -2.46 -5.22
N LEU A 26 -2.52 -1.85 -4.44
CA LEU A 26 -2.24 -1.38 -3.08
C LEU A 26 -1.83 -2.54 -2.17
N ILE A 27 -2.54 -3.67 -2.21
CA ILE A 27 -2.21 -4.85 -1.42
C ILE A 27 -0.81 -5.36 -1.79
N ALA A 28 -0.53 -5.55 -3.08
CA ALA A 28 0.79 -6.01 -3.53
C ALA A 28 1.92 -5.03 -3.15
N ALA A 29 1.68 -3.73 -3.23
CA ALA A 29 2.67 -2.72 -2.83
C ALA A 29 2.92 -2.74 -1.32
N LEU A 30 1.87 -2.94 -0.52
CA LEU A 30 1.96 -3.08 0.93
C LEU A 30 2.69 -4.35 1.32
N GLU A 31 2.40 -5.49 0.70
CA GLU A 31 3.11 -6.75 0.94
C GLU A 31 4.60 -6.64 0.59
N LYS A 32 4.94 -5.97 -0.51
CA LYS A 32 6.35 -5.70 -0.85
C LYS A 32 7.03 -4.77 0.15
N ALA A 33 6.33 -3.75 0.65
CA ALA A 33 6.87 -2.82 1.64
C ALA A 33 7.07 -3.49 3.01
N ASP A 34 6.23 -4.47 3.36
CA ASP A 34 6.36 -5.26 4.59
C ASP A 34 7.47 -6.31 4.49
N ALA A 35 7.58 -6.98 3.34
CA ALA A 35 8.62 -7.98 3.09
C ALA A 35 10.07 -7.42 3.08
N SER A 36 10.25 -6.10 2.95
CA SER A 36 11.56 -5.43 2.99
C SER A 36 11.99 -5.02 4.41
N GLN A 37 11.21 -5.37 5.44
CA GLN A 37 11.53 -5.11 6.86
C GLN A 37 12.06 -6.36 7.61
N SER A 38 12.42 -7.43 6.88
CA SER A 38 13.02 -8.66 7.44
C SER A 38 14.51 -8.76 7.14
#